data_AF-A0A7X6CX26-F1
#
_entry.id   AF-A0A7X6CX26-F1
#
_cell.length_a   1.000
_cell.length_b   1.000
_cell.length_c   1.000
_cell.angle_alpha   90.00
_cell.angle_beta   90.00
_cell.angle_gamma   90.00
#
_symmetry.space_group_name_H-M   'P 1'
#
loop_
_entity.id
_entity.type
_entity.pdbx_description
1 polymer ?
#
loop_
_entity_poly.entity_id
_entity_poly.type
_entity_poly.pdbx_seq_one_letter_code
_entity_poly.pdbx_strand_id
1 'polypeptide(L)'
;DLYEILSTLLYTRMLYPGSKQAALADAQSFLEAPRFQAHQIYRALDVLAQSSDFIQAKLYQNSLKLRPRNHRVLYYDCTNYYFEIEQESGDRQYGHSKEHRPNPLLQMGLFI
;
A
#
# COMPACT_ATOMS: atom_id res chain seq x y z
N ASP A 1 -5.97 5.77 17.56
CA ASP A 1 -7.25 5.35 16.95
C ASP A 1 -6.95 4.77 15.56
N LEU A 2 -7.66 3.73 15.10
CA LEU A 2 -7.44 3.16 13.76
C LEU A 2 -7.81 4.15 12.65
N TYR A 3 -8.87 4.94 12.86
CA TYR A 3 -9.28 5.98 11.91
C TYR A 3 -8.18 7.01 11.72
N GLU A 4 -7.66 7.55 12.83
CA GLU A 4 -6.58 8.55 12.84
C GLU A 4 -5.33 8.02 12.11
N ILE A 5 -4.93 6.77 12.36
CA ILE A 5 -3.78 6.16 11.68
C ILE A 5 -4.04 6.05 10.17
N LEU A 6 -5.20 5.53 9.78
CA LEU A 6 -5.53 5.33 8.36
C LEU A 6 -5.62 6.67 7.63
N SER A 7 -6.29 7.67 8.19
CA SER A 7 -6.42 9.00 7.58
C SER A 7 -5.07 9.68 7.44
N THR A 8 -4.21 9.63 8.48
CA THR A 8 -2.84 10.16 8.40
C THR A 8 -2.05 9.50 7.29
N LEU A 9 -2.06 8.16 7.19
CA LEU A 9 -1.35 7.44 6.12
C LEU A 9 -1.87 7.80 4.71
N LEU A 10 -3.18 7.99 4.56
CA LEU A 10 -3.76 8.36 3.26
C LEU A 10 -3.41 9.79 2.86
N TYR A 11 -3.56 10.76 3.76
CA TYR A 11 -3.28 12.17 3.44
C TYR A 11 -1.79 12.41 3.18
N THR A 12 -0.92 11.84 4.02
CA THR A 12 0.53 11.91 3.80
C THR A 12 0.92 11.26 2.48
N ARG A 13 0.34 10.10 2.12
CA ARG A 13 0.62 9.45 0.83
C ARG A 13 0.26 10.32 -0.37
N MET A 14 -0.76 11.17 -0.26
CA MET A 14 -1.15 12.11 -1.32
C MET A 14 -0.29 13.38 -1.34
N LEU A 15 0.09 13.91 -0.18
CA LEU A 15 0.81 15.19 -0.06
C LEU A 15 2.34 15.02 -0.12
N TYR A 16 2.86 14.05 0.62
CA TYR A 16 4.29 13.78 0.80
C TYR A 16 4.53 12.26 0.68
N PRO A 17 4.52 11.70 -0.55
CA PRO A 17 4.67 10.26 -0.74
C PRO A 17 6.00 9.76 -0.16
N GLY A 18 5.93 8.90 0.86
CA GLY A 18 7.11 8.40 1.56
C GLY A 18 6.87 7.08 2.27
N SER A 19 7.84 6.69 3.11
CA SER A 19 7.70 5.53 4.00
C SER A 19 6.67 5.80 5.11
N LYS A 20 6.25 4.76 5.84
CA LYS A 20 5.30 4.91 6.96
C LYS A 20 5.90 5.74 8.11
N GLN A 21 7.23 5.63 8.28
CA GLN A 21 7.97 6.44 9.23
C GLN A 21 8.06 7.89 8.78
N ALA A 22 8.33 8.14 7.48
CA ALA A 22 8.32 9.49 6.91
C ALA A 22 6.93 10.11 7.04
N ALA A 23 5.86 9.35 6.73
CA ALA A 23 4.49 9.79 6.90
C ALA A 23 4.19 10.25 8.34
N LEU A 24 4.65 9.51 9.36
CA LEU A 24 4.49 9.95 10.76
C LEU A 24 5.26 11.24 11.05
N ALA A 25 6.48 11.36 10.54
CA ALA A 25 7.31 12.55 10.73
C ALA A 25 6.70 13.79 10.05
N ASP A 26 6.29 13.66 8.78
CA ASP A 26 5.66 14.73 8.01
C ASP A 26 4.34 15.17 8.65
N ALA A 27 3.54 14.22 9.13
CA ALA A 27 2.27 14.50 9.78
C ALA A 27 2.40 15.27 11.10
N GLN A 28 3.56 15.29 11.77
CA GLN A 28 3.77 16.13 12.94
C GLN A 28 3.69 17.63 12.63
N SER A 29 3.87 18.00 11.36
CA SER A 29 3.75 19.40 10.91
C SER A 29 2.31 19.83 10.58
N PHE A 30 1.35 18.90 10.60
CA PHE A 30 -0.03 19.20 10.24
C PHE A 30 -0.75 19.98 11.34
N LEU A 31 -1.84 20.66 10.97
CA LEU A 31 -2.72 21.36 11.93
C LEU A 31 -3.20 20.42 13.04
N GLU A 32 -3.54 19.18 12.68
CA GLU A 32 -3.90 18.11 13.61
C GLU A 32 -2.78 17.06 13.64
N ALA A 33 -1.77 17.30 14.48
CA ALA A 33 -0.66 16.38 14.63
C ALA A 33 -1.14 15.03 15.24
N PRO A 34 -0.71 13.89 14.67
CA PRO A 34 -1.13 12.58 15.14
C PRO A 34 -0.61 12.30 16.55
N ARG A 35 -1.46 11.71 17.40
CA ARG A 35 -1.15 11.40 18.81
C ARG A 35 -0.67 9.97 19.03
N PHE A 36 -0.46 9.22 17.96
CA PHE A 36 0.01 7.83 18.00
C PHE A 36 1.50 7.73 17.71
N GLN A 37 2.09 6.61 18.12
CA GLN A 37 3.48 6.28 17.90
C GLN A 37 3.66 5.32 16.71
N ALA A 38 4.88 5.24 16.19
CA ALA A 38 5.22 4.40 15.03
C ALA A 38 4.80 2.93 15.21
N HIS A 39 4.97 2.34 16.40
CA HIS A 39 4.61 0.94 16.65
C HIS A 39 3.10 0.69 16.48
N GLN A 40 2.26 1.70 16.71
CA GLN A 40 0.81 1.59 16.54
C GLN A 40 0.43 1.60 15.06
N ILE A 41 1.18 2.31 14.21
CA ILE A 41 1.03 2.24 12.75
C ILE A 41 1.24 0.80 12.29
N TYR A 42 2.35 0.18 12.67
CA TYR A 42 2.67 -1.18 12.23
C TYR A 42 1.63 -2.21 12.69
N ARG A 43 1.16 -2.13 13.95
CA ARG A 43 0.06 -2.99 14.45
C ARG A 43 -1.26 -2.75 13.72
N ALA A 44 -1.55 -1.51 13.35
CA ALA A 44 -2.77 -1.18 12.62
C ALA A 44 -2.77 -1.79 11.21
N LEU A 45 -1.60 -1.94 10.57
CA LEU A 45 -1.51 -2.57 9.25
C LEU A 45 -1.98 -4.02 9.26
N ASP A 46 -1.71 -4.78 10.32
CA ASP A 46 -2.17 -6.17 10.42
C ASP A 46 -3.69 -6.23 10.45
N VAL A 47 -4.34 -5.32 11.17
CA VAL A 47 -5.80 -5.20 11.23
C VAL A 47 -6.38 -4.78 9.88
N LEU A 48 -5.75 -3.80 9.22
CA LEU A 48 -6.18 -3.35 7.89
C LEU A 48 -6.02 -4.46 6.84
N ALA A 49 -4.94 -5.25 6.93
CA ALA A 49 -4.67 -6.35 6.01
C ALA A 49 -5.75 -7.43 6.08
N GLN A 50 -6.23 -7.77 7.28
CA GLN A 50 -7.35 -8.71 7.47
C GLN A 50 -8.64 -8.28 6.77
N SER A 51 -8.81 -6.98 6.51
CA SER A 51 -9.99 -6.41 5.84
C SER A 51 -9.69 -5.88 4.44
N SER A 52 -8.54 -6.22 3.86
CA SER A 52 -8.07 -5.65 2.58
C SER A 52 -9.08 -5.82 1.44
N ASP A 53 -9.66 -7.02 1.29
CA ASP A 53 -10.64 -7.30 0.24
C ASP A 53 -11.91 -6.46 0.39
N PHE A 54 -12.39 -6.32 1.63
CA PHE A 54 -13.55 -5.48 1.93
C PHE A 54 -13.27 -4.01 1.61
N ILE A 55 -12.10 -3.50 2.01
CA ILE A 55 -11.69 -2.12 1.75
C ILE A 55 -11.61 -1.86 0.25
N GLN A 56 -10.97 -2.76 -0.51
CA GLN A 56 -10.85 -2.65 -1.96
C GLN A 56 -12.21 -2.71 -2.66
N ALA A 57 -13.10 -3.62 -2.25
CA ALA A 57 -14.45 -3.72 -2.80
C ALA A 57 -15.28 -2.45 -2.54
N LYS A 58 -15.21 -1.89 -1.32
CA LYS A 58 -15.88 -0.63 -0.98
C LYS A 58 -15.30 0.56 -1.72
N LEU A 59 -13.97 0.63 -1.85
CA LEU A 59 -13.31 1.66 -2.64
C LEU A 59 -13.75 1.61 -4.11
N TYR A 60 -13.79 0.41 -4.70
CA TYR A 60 -14.27 0.21 -6.06
C TYR A 60 -15.72 0.70 -6.20
N GLN A 61 -16.64 0.23 -5.35
CA GLN A 61 -18.06 0.65 -5.39
C GLN A 61 -18.24 2.17 -5.25
N ASN A 62 -17.47 2.81 -4.37
CA ASN A 62 -17.52 4.24 -4.18
C ASN A 62 -16.93 5.00 -5.36
N SER A 63 -15.88 4.48 -6.01
CA SER A 63 -15.26 5.10 -7.18
C SER A 63 -16.22 5.19 -8.37
N LEU A 64 -17.15 4.23 -8.53
CA LEU A 64 -18.16 4.23 -9.60
C LEU A 64 -19.13 5.42 -9.51
N LYS A 65 -19.28 6.00 -8.31
CA LYS A 65 -20.14 7.18 -8.10
C LYS A 65 -19.46 8.48 -8.52
N LEU A 66 -18.13 8.51 -8.60
CA LEU A 66 -17.37 9.71 -8.93
C LEU A 66 -17.36 9.96 -10.43
N ARG A 67 -17.18 8.92 -11.24
CA ARG A 67 -17.19 8.99 -12.72
C ARG A 67 -17.60 7.65 -13.33
N PRO A 68 -18.24 7.64 -14.51
CA PRO A 68 -18.48 6.41 -15.26
C PRO A 68 -17.14 5.73 -15.64
N ARG A 69 -17.07 4.40 -15.47
CA ARG A 69 -15.88 3.60 -15.80
C ARG A 69 -16.11 2.81 -17.08
N ASN A 70 -15.16 2.90 -18.02
CA ASN A 70 -15.15 2.08 -19.22
C ASN A 70 -14.64 0.68 -18.88
N HIS A 71 -15.54 -0.29 -18.82
CA HIS A 71 -15.23 -1.70 -18.51
C HIS A 71 -14.94 -2.53 -19.77
N ARG A 72 -14.85 -1.91 -20.96
CA ARG A 72 -14.53 -2.59 -22.22
C ARG A 72 -13.03 -2.70 -22.48
N VAL A 73 -12.25 -1.81 -21.87
CA VAL A 73 -10.78 -1.80 -21.95
C VAL A 73 -10.28 -2.01 -20.54
N LEU A 74 -9.35 -2.93 -20.42
CA LEU A 74 -8.76 -3.31 -19.16
C LEU A 74 -7.27 -3.06 -19.22
N TYR A 75 -6.73 -2.38 -18.20
CA TYR A 75 -5.30 -2.18 -18.07
C TYR A 75 -4.74 -3.21 -17.11
N TYR A 76 -3.74 -3.95 -17.57
CA TYR A 76 -3.00 -4.90 -16.76
C TYR A 76 -1.53 -4.51 -16.75
N ASP A 77 -0.95 -4.42 -15.56
CA ASP A 77 0.47 -4.18 -15.38
C ASP A 77 1.02 -5.05 -14.25
N CYS A 78 2.29 -5.42 -14.32
CA CYS A 78 2.95 -6.21 -13.29
C CYS A 78 3.99 -5.34 -12.58
N THR A 79 3.86 -5.19 -11.25
CA THR A 79 4.88 -4.56 -10.42
C THR A 79 5.68 -5.61 -9.66
N ASN A 80 6.99 -5.43 -9.61
CA ASN A 80 7.89 -6.27 -8.81
C ASN A 80 8.23 -5.55 -7.49
N TYR A 81 8.12 -6.28 -6.39
CA TYR A 81 8.63 -5.88 -5.08
C TYR A 81 9.93 -6.63 -4.80
N TYR A 82 10.96 -5.87 -4.44
CA TYR A 82 12.27 -6.40 -4.09
C TYR A 82 12.47 -6.37 -2.59
N PHE A 83 13.20 -7.37 -2.09
CA PHE A 83 13.48 -7.54 -0.68
C PHE A 83 14.98 -7.79 -0.48
N GLU A 84 15.52 -7.35 0.65
CA GLU A 84 16.88 -7.65 1.07
C GLU A 84 16.93 -9.03 1.73
N ILE A 85 16.61 -10.07 0.96
CA ILE A 85 16.68 -11.48 1.38
C ILE A 85 17.47 -12.27 0.34
N GLU A 86 18.19 -13.28 0.81
CA GLU A 86 18.98 -14.14 -0.07
C GLU A 86 18.24 -15.41 -0.47
N GLN A 87 17.31 -15.89 0.38
CA GLN A 87 16.58 -17.15 0.22
C GLN A 87 15.09 -16.91 0.00
N GLU A 88 14.47 -17.74 -0.83
CA GLU A 88 13.02 -17.71 -1.08
C GLU A 88 12.22 -17.99 0.21
N SER A 89 11.06 -17.36 0.33
CA SER A 89 10.22 -17.46 1.52
C SER A 89 8.78 -17.03 1.24
N GLY A 90 7.85 -17.98 1.38
CA GLY A 90 6.43 -17.74 1.09
C GLY A 90 6.23 -17.35 -0.37
N ASP A 91 5.58 -16.23 -0.61
CA ASP A 91 5.33 -15.73 -1.97
C ASP A 91 6.55 -15.06 -2.63
N ARG A 92 7.66 -14.88 -1.88
CA ARG A 92 8.89 -14.29 -2.40
C ARG A 92 9.76 -15.40 -2.97
N GLN A 93 9.81 -15.49 -4.29
CA GLN A 93 10.40 -16.61 -5.03
C GLN A 93 11.45 -16.09 -6.02
N TYR A 94 12.41 -16.93 -6.39
CA TYR A 94 13.31 -16.59 -7.50
C TYR A 94 12.53 -16.51 -8.80
N GLY A 95 12.86 -15.52 -9.63
CA GLY A 95 12.13 -15.28 -10.88
C GLY A 95 12.87 -14.32 -11.80
N HIS A 96 12.27 -14.09 -12.97
CA HIS A 96 12.85 -13.18 -13.94
C HIS A 96 12.77 -11.72 -13.46
N SER A 97 13.90 -11.16 -13.09
CA SER A 97 14.06 -9.73 -12.79
C SER A 97 14.54 -9.00 -14.05
N LYS A 98 13.82 -7.96 -14.47
CA LYS A 98 14.25 -7.08 -15.58
C LYS A 98 15.58 -6.38 -15.28
N GLU A 99 15.89 -6.20 -14.00
CA GLU A 99 17.14 -5.63 -13.51
C GLU A 99 18.21 -6.71 -13.25
N HIS A 100 17.96 -7.96 -13.64
CA HIS A 100 18.84 -9.11 -13.42
C HIS A 100 19.27 -9.33 -11.96
N ARG A 101 18.43 -8.91 -11.00
CA ARG A 101 18.69 -9.16 -9.57
C ARG A 101 18.59 -10.66 -9.26
N PRO A 102 19.56 -11.24 -8.54
CA PRO A 102 19.55 -12.67 -8.19
C PRO A 102 18.63 -12.99 -7.00
N ASN A 103 18.18 -11.96 -6.26
CA ASN A 103 17.37 -12.14 -5.06
C ASN A 103 15.93 -12.57 -5.39
N PRO A 104 15.25 -13.27 -4.46
CA PRO A 104 13.82 -13.51 -4.57
C PRO A 104 13.02 -12.20 -4.70
N LEU A 105 11.95 -12.26 -5.48
CA LEU A 105 11.03 -11.14 -5.71
C LEU A 105 9.59 -11.58 -5.49
N LEU A 106 8.71 -10.59 -5.27
CA LEU A 106 7.27 -10.80 -5.30
C LEU A 106 6.70 -9.98 -6.46
N GLN A 107 5.96 -10.62 -7.36
CA GLN A 107 5.28 -9.92 -8.45
C GLN A 107 3.80 -9.78 -8.12
N MET A 108 3.28 -8.57 -8.29
CA MET A 108 1.85 -8.29 -8.13
C MET A 108 1.27 -7.83 -9.46
N GLY A 109 0.25 -8.56 -9.92
CA GLY A 109 -0.57 -8.14 -11.04
C GLY A 109 -1.55 -7.05 -10.61
N LEU A 110 -1.46 -5.89 -11.26
CA LEU A 110 -2.37 -4.77 -11.11
C LEU A 110 -3.42 -4.82 -12.23
N PHE A 111 -4.68 -4.80 -11.83
CA PHE A 111 -5.83 -4.87 -12.73
C PHE A 111 -6.67 -3.60 -12.52
N ILE A 112 -6.78 -2.74 -13.54
CA ILE A 112 -7.41 -1.40 -13.47
C ILE A 112 -8.51 -1.27 -14.51
#